data_AF-A0A496TNR3-F1
#
_entry.id   AF-A0A496TNR3-F1
#
_cell.length_a   1.000
_cell.length_b   1.000
_cell.length_c   1.000
_cell.angle_alpha   90.00
_cell.angle_beta   90.00
_cell.angle_gamma   90.00
#
_symmetry.space_group_name_H-M   'P 1'
#
loop_
_entity.id
_entity.type
_entity.pdbx_description
1 polymer ?
#
loop_
_entity_poly.entity_id
_entity_poly.type
_entity_poly.pdbx_seq_one_letter_code
_entity_poly.pdbx_strand_id
1 'polypeptide(L)' 'TLEDAVQTARIKADPGDVVLLAPACSSYDMFANFEQRGEQFCKLVNTLE' A
#
# COMPACT_ATOMS: atom_id res chain seq x y z
N THR A 1 2.45 -7.56 -5.87
CA THR A 1 2.70 -7.50 -4.41
C THR A 1 2.16 -6.19 -3.86
N LEU A 2 2.29 -5.91 -2.55
CA LEU A 2 1.92 -4.60 -1.99
C LEU A 2 2.79 -3.47 -2.57
N GLU A 3 4.09 -3.72 -2.77
CA GLU A 3 5.03 -2.78 -3.37
C GLU A 3 4.63 -2.40 -4.81
N ASP A 4 4.34 -3.39 -5.66
CA ASP A 4 3.91 -3.12 -7.04
C ASP A 4 2.62 -2.28 -7.08
N ALA A 5 1.69 -2.52 -6.15
CA ALA A 5 0.44 -1.77 -6.07
C ALA A 5 0.68 -0.31 -5.68
N VAL A 6 1.59 -0.05 -4.72
CA VAL A 6 1.97 1.31 -4.32
C VAL A 6 2.66 2.05 -5.48
N GLN A 7 3.61 1.40 -6.16
CA GLN A 7 4.29 2.00 -7.33
C GLN A 7 3.30 2.30 -8.47
N THR A 8 2.39 1.36 -8.74
CA THR A 8 1.34 1.57 -9.75
C THR A 8 0.42 2.73 -9.37
N ALA A 9 0.04 2.85 -8.10
CA ALA A 9 -0.78 3.96 -7.63
C ALA A 9 -0.04 5.30 -7.76
N ARG A 10 1.25 5.35 -7.42
CA ARG A 10 2.10 6.55 -7.57
C ARG A 10 2.19 7.06 -9.01
N ILE A 11 2.26 6.14 -9.97
CA ILE A 11 2.32 6.47 -11.41
C ILE A 11 0.96 6.95 -11.95
N LYS A 12 -0.15 6.45 -11.39
CA LYS A 12 -1.50 6.72 -11.89
C LYS A 12 -2.23 7.87 -11.21
N ALA A 13 -1.86 8.22 -9.98
CA ALA A 13 -2.54 9.26 -9.21
C ALA A 13 -2.08 10.66 -9.63
N ASP A 14 -3.03 11.57 -9.75
CA ASP A 14 -2.78 12.98 -10.04
C ASP A 14 -2.79 13.83 -8.76
N PRO A 15 -2.23 15.05 -8.78
CA PRO A 15 -2.32 15.97 -7.65
C PRO A 15 -3.78 16.24 -7.24
N GLY A 16 -4.10 15.93 -5.98
CA GLY A 16 -5.45 16.06 -5.43
C GLY A 16 -6.18 14.73 -5.26
N ASP A 17 -5.69 13.64 -5.85
CA ASP A 17 -6.24 12.31 -5.65
C ASP A 17 -5.91 11.74 -4.26
N VAL A 18 -6.72 10.77 -3.84
CA VAL A 18 -6.52 10.00 -2.61
C VAL A 18 -6.29 8.53 -2.97
N VAL A 19 -5.19 7.97 -2.48
CA VAL A 19 -4.90 6.53 -2.56
C VAL A 19 -5.21 5.89 -1.22
N LEU A 20 -6.13 4.92 -1.21
CA LEU A 20 -6.57 4.19 -0.01
C LEU A 20 -6.17 2.72 -0.08
N LEU A 21 -5.50 2.23 0.97
CA LEU A 21 -5.32 0.79 1.19
C LEU A 21 -6.59 0.18 1.81
N ALA A 22 -7.46 -0.41 0.98
CA ALA A 22 -8.68 -1.08 1.42
C ALA A 22 -8.82 -2.50 0.81
N PRO A 23 -8.04 -3.50 1.30
CA PRO A 23 -7.94 -4.81 0.65
C PRO A 23 -9.16 -5.74 0.86
N ALA A 24 -10.08 -5.42 1.78
CA ALA A 24 -11.27 -6.22 2.12
C ALA A 24 -11.03 -7.71 2.48
N CYS A 25 -9.76 -8.12 2.66
CA CYS A 25 -9.34 -9.50 2.89
C CYS A 25 -8.38 -9.60 4.08
N SER A 26 -8.26 -10.82 4.63
CA SER A 26 -7.22 -11.14 5.62
C SER A 26 -5.83 -10.91 5.03
N SER A 27 -4.83 -10.73 5.89
CA SER A 27 -3.44 -10.44 5.49
C SER A 27 -2.53 -11.67 5.56
N TYR A 28 -3.03 -12.80 6.03
CA TYR A 28 -2.24 -13.97 6.44
C TYR A 28 -1.58 -14.74 5.30
N ASP A 29 -1.95 -14.43 4.06
CA ASP A 29 -1.32 -14.95 2.84
C ASP A 29 0.09 -14.37 2.62
N MET A 30 0.32 -13.12 3.04
CA MET A 30 1.57 -12.40 2.80
C MET A 30 2.20 -11.78 4.06
N PHE A 31 1.46 -11.66 5.16
CA PHE A 31 1.86 -10.95 6.37
C PHE A 31 1.43 -11.70 7.63
N ALA A 32 2.13 -11.48 8.75
CA ALA A 32 1.81 -12.08 10.03
C ALA A 32 0.50 -11.53 10.64
N ASN A 33 0.13 -10.29 10.33
CA ASN A 33 -1.11 -9.64 10.77
C ASN A 33 -1.40 -8.40 9.89
N PHE A 34 -2.54 -7.74 10.14
CA PHE A 34 -2.97 -6.62 9.30
C PHE A 34 -2.16 -5.34 9.61
N GLU A 35 -1.65 -5.20 10.83
CA GLU A 35 -0.79 -4.10 11.26
C GLU A 35 0.51 -4.10 10.47
N GLN A 36 1.16 -5.25 10.33
CA GLN A 36 2.38 -5.39 9.52
C GLN A 36 2.15 -5.01 8.05
N ARG A 37 0.99 -5.38 7.48
CA ARG A 37 0.59 -4.95 6.13
C ARG A 37 0.45 -3.42 6.04
N GLY A 38 -0.17 -2.80 7.05
CA GLY A 38 -0.33 -1.35 7.15
C GLY A 38 1.00 -0.62 7.33
N GLU A 39 1.87 -1.11 8.21
CA GLU A 39 3.21 -0.56 8.40
C GLU A 39 4.03 -0.62 7.12
N GLN A 40 3.97 -1.74 6.39
CA GLN A 40 4.67 -1.89 5.11
C GLN A 40 4.15 -0.89 4.07
N PHE A 41 2.83 -0.67 4.00
CA PHE A 41 2.26 0.36 3.14
C PHE A 41 2.77 1.76 3.49
N CYS A 42 2.74 2.14 4.78
CA CYS A 42 3.25 3.44 5.22
C CYS A 42 4.74 3.61 4.90
N LYS A 43 5.56 2.58 5.12
CA LYS A 43 6.99 2.59 4.75
C LYS A 43 7.18 2.83 3.26
N LEU A 44 6.49 2.06 2.42
CA LEU A 44 6.57 2.19 0.96
C LEU A 44 6.17 3.59 0.50
N VAL A 45 5.07 4.14 1.02
CA VAL A 45 4.60 5.50 0.69
C VAL A 45 5.62 6.56 1.09
N ASN A 46 6.23 6.45 2.28
CA ASN A 46 7.24 7.39 2.76
C ASN A 46 8.57 7.33 1.98
N THR A 47 8.80 6.26 1.21
CA THR A 47 9.97 6.10 0.34
C THR A 47 9.71 6.47 -1.12
N LEU A 48 8.52 6.98 -1.45
CA LEU A 48 8.23 7.47 -2.81
C LEU A 48 8.94 8.81 -3.04
N GLU A 49 9.72 8.87 -4.12
CA GLU A 49 10.34 10.11 -4.62
C GLU A 49 9.41 10.93 -5.54
#